data_AF-A0A2G9T8J9-F1
#
_entry.id   AF-A0A2G9T8J9-F1
#
_cell.length_a   1.000
_cell.length_b   1.000
_cell.length_c   1.000
_cell.angle_alpha   90.00
_cell.angle_beta   90.00
_cell.angle_gamma   90.00
#
_symmetry.space_group_name_H-M   'P 1'
#
loop_
_entity.id
_entity.type
_entity.pdbx_description
1 polymer ?
#
loop_
_entity_poly.entity_id
_entity_poly.type
_entity_poly.pdbx_seq_one_letter_code
_entity_poly.pdbx_strand_id
1 'polypeptide(L)'
;MFVSLTNLVAETGYDVPSDMTLNDLLALCSTELFGTEIPPNKMATLKDGKLLENPSQTLEALGIQADDVLLVRMKSAAPQSAQ
;
A
#
# COMPACT_ATOMS: atom_id res chain seq x y z
N MET A 1 11.59 4.93 2.14
CA MET A 1 11.63 3.66 1.39
C MET A 1 10.51 3.73 0.37
N PHE A 2 10.79 3.45 -0.90
CA PHE A 2 9.83 3.49 -2.00
C PHE A 2 9.80 2.09 -2.58
N VAL A 3 8.64 1.45 -2.62
CA VAL A 3 8.53 0.08 -3.09
C VAL A 3 7.44 0.03 -4.14
N SER A 4 7.83 -0.31 -5.37
CA SER A 4 6.89 -0.54 -6.46
C SER A 4 6.13 -1.83 -6.20
N LEU A 5 4.80 -1.76 -6.26
CA LEU A 5 3.96 -2.95 -6.12
C LEU A 5 4.22 -3.98 -7.21
N THR A 6 4.49 -3.53 -8.44
CA THR A 6 4.90 -4.44 -9.53
C THR A 6 6.14 -5.24 -9.15
N ASN A 7 7.12 -4.63 -8.47
CA ASN A 7 8.30 -5.35 -7.99
C ASN A 7 7.96 -6.23 -6.80
N LEU A 8 7.18 -5.76 -5.84
CA LEU A 8 6.88 -6.58 -4.67
C LEU A 8 6.05 -7.81 -5.04
N VAL A 9 5.06 -7.66 -5.92
CA VAL A 9 4.25 -8.76 -6.46
C VAL A 9 5.10 -9.69 -7.33
N ALA A 10 5.98 -9.15 -8.19
CA ALA A 10 6.85 -9.96 -9.04
C ALA A 10 7.95 -10.71 -8.27
N GLU A 11 8.52 -10.12 -7.22
CA GLU A 11 9.58 -10.74 -6.40
C GLU A 11 9.01 -11.75 -5.41
N THR A 12 7.81 -11.52 -4.90
CA THR A 12 7.15 -12.43 -3.94
C THR A 12 6.33 -13.52 -4.62
N GLY A 13 6.03 -13.37 -5.92
CA GLY A 13 5.21 -14.32 -6.68
C GLY A 13 3.74 -14.35 -6.27
N TYR A 14 3.25 -13.29 -5.61
CA TYR A 14 1.85 -13.21 -5.20
C TYR A 14 0.96 -12.96 -6.41
N ASP A 15 -0.03 -13.82 -6.64
CA ASP A 15 -1.12 -13.52 -7.54
C ASP A 15 -2.07 -12.56 -6.81
N VAL A 16 -2.13 -11.30 -7.24
CA VAL A 16 -3.01 -10.29 -6.63
C VAL A 16 -4.37 -10.37 -7.33
N PRO A 17 -5.42 -10.91 -6.68
CA PRO A 17 -6.73 -11.03 -7.32
C PRO A 17 -7.35 -9.63 -7.53
N SER A 18 -8.11 -9.46 -8.61
CA SER A 18 -8.75 -8.18 -8.95
C SER A 18 -9.72 -7.65 -7.89
N ASP A 19 -10.29 -8.56 -7.08
CA ASP A 19 -11.18 -8.22 -5.96
C ASP A 19 -10.42 -7.85 -4.67
N MET A 20 -9.09 -7.98 -4.66
CA MET A 20 -8.28 -7.59 -3.50
C MET A 20 -8.44 -6.10 -3.21
N THR A 21 -8.59 -5.75 -1.94
CA THR A 21 -8.62 -4.35 -1.49
C THR A 21 -7.21 -3.83 -1.30
N LEU A 22 -7.04 -2.52 -1.45
CA LEU A 22 -5.75 -1.88 -1.19
C LEU A 22 -5.29 -2.10 0.27
N ASN A 23 -6.20 -2.17 1.24
CA ASN A 23 -5.89 -2.49 2.63
C ASN A 23 -5.30 -3.90 2.80
N ASP A 24 -5.87 -4.90 2.12
CA ASP A 24 -5.42 -6.29 2.23
C ASP A 24 -4.00 -6.44 1.66
N LEU A 25 -3.79 -5.83 0.49
CA LEU A 25 -2.47 -5.73 -0.13
C LEU A 25 -1.46 -5.03 0.78
N LEU A 26 -1.81 -3.89 1.35
CA LEU A 26 -0.94 -3.16 2.29
C LEU A 26 -0.62 -3.98 3.54
N ALA A 27 -1.57 -4.76 4.05
CA ALA A 27 -1.36 -5.64 5.21
C ALA A 27 -0.40 -6.78 4.87
N LEU A 28 -0.57 -7.42 3.71
CA LEU A 28 0.31 -8.47 3.20
C LEU A 28 1.74 -7.97 3.04
N CYS A 29 1.90 -6.80 2.43
CA CYS A 29 3.21 -6.22 2.15
C CYS A 29 3.82 -5.51 3.38
N SER A 30 3.06 -5.28 4.45
CA SER A 30 3.46 -4.41 5.57
C SER A 30 4.81 -4.80 6.17
N THR A 31 4.99 -6.09 6.47
CA THR A 31 6.20 -6.63 7.10
C THR A 31 7.41 -6.51 6.18
N GLU A 32 7.24 -6.74 4.88
CA GLU A 32 8.33 -6.60 3.91
C GLU A 32 8.70 -5.15 3.64
N LEU A 33 7.69 -4.26 3.64
CA LEU A 33 7.87 -2.83 3.41
C LEU A 33 8.54 -2.11 4.58
N PHE A 34 8.21 -2.51 5.82
CA PHE A 34 8.60 -1.78 7.03
C PHE A 34 9.48 -2.60 8.00
N GLY A 35 9.75 -3.87 7.70
CA GLY A 35 10.42 -4.81 8.60
C GLY A 35 9.58 -5.21 9.82
N THR A 36 8.34 -4.72 9.91
CA THR A 36 7.40 -4.98 11.00
C THR A 36 5.98 -4.88 10.46
N GLU A 37 5.05 -5.59 11.09
CA GLU A 37 3.63 -5.47 10.77
C GLU A 37 3.17 -4.05 11.11
N ILE A 38 2.71 -3.32 10.09
CA ILE A 38 2.11 -2.00 10.22
C ILE A 38 0.66 -2.12 9.75
N PRO A 39 -0.33 -1.60 10.50
CA PRO A 39 -1.71 -1.62 10.05
C PRO A 39 -1.92 -0.67 8.86
N PRO A 40 -2.72 -1.05 7.85
CA PRO A 40 -2.88 -0.27 6.62
C PRO A 40 -3.50 1.11 6.85
N ASN A 41 -4.26 1.31 7.94
CA ASN A 41 -4.76 2.63 8.33
C ASN A 41 -3.63 3.63 8.68
N LYS A 42 -2.45 3.13 9.08
CA LYS A 42 -1.24 3.93 9.33
C LYS A 42 -0.40 4.13 8.06
N MET A 43 -0.88 3.68 6.91
CA MET A 43 -0.20 3.81 5.63
C MET A 43 -0.94 4.77 4.70
N ALA A 44 -0.17 5.37 3.80
CA ALA A 44 -0.64 6.16 2.68
C ALA A 44 -0.02 5.59 1.41
N THR A 45 -0.86 5.33 0.42
CA THR A 45 -0.44 4.86 -0.89
C THR A 45 -0.60 5.99 -1.90
N LEU A 46 0.43 6.22 -2.71
CA LEU A 46 0.38 7.18 -3.81
C LEU A 46 0.54 6.45 -5.14
N LYS A 47 -0.31 6.76 -6.11
CA LYS A 47 -0.20 6.32 -7.51
C LYS A 47 0.16 7.54 -8.34
N ASP A 48 1.25 7.48 -9.11
CA ASP A 48 1.67 8.62 -9.96
C ASP A 48 1.80 9.94 -9.15
N GLY A 49 2.25 9.85 -7.89
CA GLY A 49 2.33 11.00 -6.98
C GLY A 49 1.00 11.50 -6.40
N LYS A 50 -0.14 10.91 -6.78
CA LYS A 50 -1.46 11.22 -6.21
C LYS A 50 -1.81 10.25 -5.10
N LEU A 51 -2.28 10.78 -3.97
CA LEU A 51 -2.75 9.96 -2.85
C LEU A 51 -3.99 9.16 -3.29
N LEU A 52 -3.97 7.85 -3.06
CA LEU A 52 -5.14 7.00 -3.23
C LEU A 52 -6.06 7.17 -2.03
N GLU A 53 -7.24 7.70 -2.28
CA GLU A 53 -8.29 7.89 -1.29
C GLU A 53 -9.10 6.60 -1.16
N ASN A 54 -9.45 6.20 0.07
CA ASN A 54 -10.22 4.99 0.39
C ASN A 54 -9.50 3.65 0.12
N PRO A 55 -8.55 3.24 0.98
CA PRO A 55 -7.86 1.96 0.84
C PRO A 55 -8.78 0.73 1.09
N SER A 56 -10.03 0.95 1.49
CA SER A 56 -11.05 -0.10 1.59
C SER A 56 -11.65 -0.50 0.23
N GLN A 57 -11.37 0.24 -0.84
CA GLN A 57 -11.80 -0.09 -2.19
C GLN A 57 -10.89 -1.18 -2.81
N THR A 58 -11.43 -1.89 -3.80
CA THR A 58 -10.66 -2.85 -4.59
C THR A 58 -9.60 -2.13 -5.44
N LEU A 59 -8.52 -2.83 -5.77
CA LEU A 59 -7.48 -2.28 -6.63
C LEU A 59 -8.05 -1.84 -8.00
N GLU A 60 -8.97 -2.63 -8.55
CA GLU A 60 -9.68 -2.31 -9.78
C GLU A 60 -10.52 -1.02 -9.66
N ALA A 61 -11.27 -0.86 -8.56
CA ALA A 61 -12.06 0.36 -8.31
C ALA A 61 -11.18 1.61 -8.13
N LEU A 62 -9.94 1.44 -7.67
CA LEU A 62 -8.93 2.50 -7.58
C LEU A 62 -8.18 2.73 -8.90
N GLY A 63 -8.49 1.96 -9.95
CA GLY A 63 -7.83 2.03 -11.25
C GLY A 63 -6.36 1.60 -11.21
N ILE A 64 -6.00 0.72 -10.27
CA ILE A 64 -4.65 0.17 -10.10
C ILE A 64 -4.55 -1.11 -10.94
N GLN A 65 -3.56 -1.16 -11.81
CA GLN A 65 -3.24 -2.33 -12.63
C GLN A 65 -1.95 -2.99 -12.14
N ALA A 66 -1.66 -4.22 -12.59
CA ALA A 66 -0.46 -4.96 -12.18
C ALA A 66 0.86 -4.23 -12.51
N ASP A 67 0.88 -3.45 -13.60
CA ASP A 67 2.04 -2.66 -14.04
C ASP A 67 2.16 -1.30 -13.32
N ASP A 68 1.17 -0.92 -12.50
CA ASP A 68 1.20 0.35 -11.80
C ASP A 68 2.19 0.35 -10.63
N VAL A 69 3.04 1.37 -10.63
CA VAL A 69 3.94 1.67 -9.51
C VAL A 69 3.17 2.44 -8.45
N LEU A 70 2.91 1.80 -7.31
CA LEU A 70 2.42 2.49 -6.12
C LEU A 70 3.56 2.82 -5.17
N LEU A 71 3.45 3.95 -4.48
CA LEU A 71 4.37 4.38 -3.45
C LEU A 71 3.68 4.26 -2.10
N VAL A 72 4.14 3.35 -1.26
CA VAL A 72 3.64 3.22 0.11
C VAL A 72 4.54 3.99 1.07
N ARG A 73 3.94 4.83 1.90
CA ARG A 73 4.61 5.50 3.02
C ARG A 73 3.79 5.31 4.29
N MET A 74 4.44 5.34 5.45
CA MET A 74 3.70 5.53 6.69
C MET A 74 3.05 6.92 6.64
N LYS A 75 1.75 6.97 6.92
CA LYS A 75 1.15 8.21 7.44
C LYS A 75 1.89 8.44 8.72
N SER A 76 2.80 9.41 8.74
CA SER A 76 3.35 9.95 9.97
C SER A 76 2.16 10.08 10.90
N ALA A 77 2.15 9.35 12.02
CA ALA A 77 1.34 9.80 13.12
C ALA A 77 1.74 11.27 13.23
N ALA A 78 0.81 12.20 13.02
CA ALA A 78 1.05 13.57 13.45
C ALA A 78 1.69 13.42 14.84
N PRO A 79 2.85 14.06 15.11
CA PRO A 79 3.45 13.96 16.43
C PRO A 79 2.29 14.20 17.38
N GLN A 80 1.96 13.17 18.15
CA GLN A 80 0.87 13.26 19.09
C GLN A 80 1.39 14.26 20.10
N SER A 81 1.03 15.53 19.91
CA SER A 81 1.45 16.61 20.78
C SER A 81 0.89 16.28 22.17
N ALA A 82 1.76 15.78 23.02
CA ALA A 82 1.57 15.59 24.45
C ALA A 82 3.00 15.37 24.98
N GLN A 83 3.66 16.28 25.68
CA GLN A 83 3.22 17.41 26.52
C GLN A 83 4.31 18.49 26.54
#